data_AF-A0A0F8UD62-F1
#
_entry.id   AF-A0A0F8UD62-F1
#
_cell.length_a   1.000
_cell.length_b   1.000
_cell.length_c   1.000
_cell.angle_alpha   90.00
_cell.angle_beta   90.00
_cell.angle_gamma   90.00
#
_symmetry.space_group_name_H-M   'P 1'
#
loop_
_entity.id
_entity.type
_entity.pdbx_description
1 polymer ?
#
loop_
_entity_poly.entity_id
_entity_poly.type
_entity_poly.pdbx_seq_one_letter_code
_entity_poly.pdbx_strand_id
1 'polypeptide(L)'
;MNRDGPFPERPVANQTRSIIQTWQHEDAVVLKYKSKVYARQQLALSIRRSQLIHDDSLLPNLELSDFVIVCGEKSFRCHKVIICVQSLVVKEYCRTPLQALRIRFHPLVVQMMLEYLYTCNYHFYLDYNFPTRFQAEGQTVPADYVDRLDCCELSFHLQMHILATRLRIVGLKYLSTYKVLEVLYRSSFATVLPRFAREVYKLITRKNAMMRRAVVGYATRVLGGARSRNHFDRRFPSYILQELPEFAFDLGVECLDQFGCTFFQSESTGYEIEQRQWVC
;
A
#
# COMPACT_ATOMS: atom_id res chain seq x y z
N MET A 1 21.72 -22.67 -73.72
CA MET A 1 22.31 -23.50 -72.65
C MET A 1 23.00 -22.57 -71.66
N ASN A 2 22.59 -22.67 -70.40
CA ASN A 2 23.06 -21.92 -69.22
C ASN A 2 24.59 -21.97 -68.99
N ARG A 3 25.13 -20.93 -68.33
CA ARG A 3 25.58 -20.98 -66.91
C ARG A 3 26.22 -19.64 -66.48
N ASP A 4 25.49 -18.87 -65.68
CA ASP A 4 26.04 -17.83 -64.80
C ASP A 4 26.58 -18.48 -63.52
N GLY A 5 27.81 -18.13 -63.12
CA GLY A 5 28.42 -18.51 -61.84
C GLY A 5 28.11 -17.48 -60.74
N PRO A 6 28.09 -17.88 -59.45
CA PRO A 6 27.58 -17.05 -58.37
C PRO A 6 28.62 -16.05 -57.83
N PHE A 7 28.16 -14.86 -57.47
CA PHE A 7 28.89 -13.88 -56.65
C PHE A 7 29.02 -14.38 -55.19
N PRO A 8 30.14 -14.10 -54.49
CA PRO A 8 30.27 -14.43 -53.07
C PRO A 8 29.47 -13.45 -52.20
N GLU A 9 28.56 -13.96 -51.38
CA GLU A 9 27.87 -13.20 -50.34
C GLU A 9 28.87 -12.69 -49.28
N ARG A 10 28.79 -11.39 -48.94
CA ARG A 10 29.66 -10.77 -47.92
C ARG A 10 29.20 -11.15 -46.49
N PRO A 11 30.13 -11.36 -45.55
CA PRO A 11 29.84 -11.81 -44.18
C PRO A 11 29.51 -10.63 -43.24
N VAL A 12 28.41 -9.91 -43.48
CA VAL A 12 28.06 -8.75 -42.62
C VAL A 12 27.02 -9.13 -41.55
N ALA A 13 26.10 -10.04 -41.85
CA ALA A 13 24.97 -10.36 -40.96
C ALA A 13 25.36 -11.11 -39.66
N ASN A 14 26.41 -11.95 -39.70
CA ASN A 14 26.84 -12.73 -38.53
C ASN A 14 27.61 -11.87 -37.51
N GLN A 15 28.34 -10.86 -37.98
CA GLN A 15 29.12 -9.98 -37.11
C GLN A 15 28.21 -9.01 -36.34
N THR A 16 27.14 -8.49 -36.98
CA THR A 16 26.15 -7.64 -36.31
C THR A 16 25.33 -8.40 -35.27
N ARG A 17 24.97 -9.67 -35.51
CA ARG A 17 24.27 -10.52 -34.52
C ARG A 17 25.14 -10.80 -33.29
N SER A 18 26.43 -11.07 -33.49
CA SER A 18 27.37 -11.31 -32.39
C SER A 18 27.56 -10.07 -31.50
N ILE A 19 27.63 -8.88 -32.12
CA ILE A 19 27.73 -7.61 -31.41
C ILE A 19 26.43 -7.33 -30.63
N ILE A 20 25.25 -7.46 -31.23
CA ILE A 20 23.98 -7.23 -30.50
C ILE A 20 23.83 -8.17 -29.29
N GLN A 21 24.25 -9.43 -29.40
CA GLN A 21 24.23 -10.39 -28.29
C GLN A 21 25.21 -10.05 -27.17
N THR A 22 26.38 -9.51 -27.49
CA THR A 22 27.37 -9.10 -26.47
C THR A 22 26.89 -7.88 -25.70
N TRP A 23 26.29 -6.89 -26.38
CA TRP A 23 25.76 -5.68 -25.75
C TRP A 23 24.57 -6.01 -24.82
N GLN A 24 23.67 -6.91 -25.25
CA GLN A 24 22.57 -7.40 -24.40
C GLN A 24 23.07 -8.16 -23.16
N HIS A 25 24.16 -8.91 -23.29
CA HIS A 25 24.77 -9.61 -22.16
C HIS A 25 25.47 -8.65 -21.18
N GLU A 26 26.17 -7.62 -21.69
CA GLU A 26 26.79 -6.58 -20.87
C GLU A 26 25.75 -5.76 -20.10
N ASP A 27 24.65 -5.37 -20.74
CA ASP A 27 23.53 -4.68 -20.09
C ASP A 27 22.88 -5.54 -18.99
N ALA A 28 22.69 -6.84 -19.24
CA ALA A 28 22.15 -7.78 -18.25
C ALA A 28 23.09 -7.96 -17.04
N VAL A 29 24.41 -8.00 -17.27
CA VAL A 29 25.42 -8.09 -16.20
C VAL A 29 25.45 -6.80 -15.37
N VAL A 30 25.39 -5.63 -16.02
CA VAL A 30 25.34 -4.32 -15.35
C VAL A 30 24.05 -4.18 -14.54
N LEU A 31 22.90 -4.60 -15.07
CA LEU A 31 21.62 -4.65 -14.35
C LEU A 31 21.69 -5.56 -13.12
N LYS A 32 22.26 -6.77 -13.26
CA LYS A 32 22.44 -7.72 -12.16
C LYS A 32 23.40 -7.19 -11.09
N TYR A 33 24.47 -6.50 -11.48
CA TYR A 33 25.40 -5.88 -10.54
C TYR A 33 24.76 -4.69 -9.80
N LYS A 34 24.05 -3.81 -10.50
CA LYS A 34 23.28 -2.70 -9.91
C LYS A 34 22.22 -3.22 -8.93
N SER A 35 21.51 -4.30 -9.28
CA SER A 35 20.55 -4.98 -8.40
C SER A 35 21.22 -5.50 -7.11
N LYS A 36 22.39 -6.15 -7.20
CA LYS A 36 23.14 -6.62 -6.02
C LYS A 36 23.65 -5.50 -5.13
N VAL A 37 24.14 -4.40 -5.71
CA VAL A 37 24.60 -3.22 -4.94
C VAL A 37 23.42 -2.56 -4.22
N TYR A 38 22.29 -2.41 -4.92
CA TYR A 38 21.04 -1.90 -4.34
C TYR A 38 20.54 -2.80 -3.20
N ALA A 39 20.52 -4.12 -3.39
CA ALA A 39 20.12 -5.08 -2.36
C ALA A 39 21.02 -5.00 -1.12
N ARG A 40 22.34 -4.84 -1.28
CA ARG A 40 23.28 -4.65 -0.16
C ARG A 40 23.07 -3.32 0.57
N GLN A 41 22.76 -2.25 -0.16
CA GLN A 41 22.43 -0.96 0.46
C GLN A 41 21.10 -1.03 1.23
N GLN A 42 20.08 -1.69 0.67
CA GLN A 42 18.80 -1.90 1.35
C GLN A 42 18.97 -2.78 2.59
N LEU A 43 19.78 -3.84 2.52
CA LEU A 43 20.14 -4.66 3.66
C LEU A 43 20.92 -3.86 4.72
N ALA A 44 21.87 -3.03 4.32
CA ALA A 44 22.61 -2.18 5.26
C ALA A 44 21.69 -1.14 5.92
N LEU A 45 20.74 -0.56 5.19
CA LEU A 45 19.74 0.36 5.72
C LEU A 45 18.74 -0.36 6.65
N SER A 46 18.32 -1.58 6.31
CA SER A 46 17.44 -2.39 7.14
C SER A 46 18.14 -2.84 8.41
N ILE A 47 19.42 -3.23 8.34
CA ILE A 47 20.26 -3.57 9.51
C ILE A 47 20.47 -2.34 10.39
N ARG A 48 20.80 -1.18 9.80
CA ARG A 48 21.02 0.05 10.59
C ARG A 48 19.74 0.50 11.29
N ARG A 49 18.59 0.35 10.62
CA ARG A 49 17.27 0.56 11.24
C ARG A 49 17.02 -0.47 12.32
N SER A 50 17.21 -1.76 12.06
CA SER A 50 16.98 -2.81 13.05
C SER A 50 17.91 -2.65 14.26
N GLN A 51 19.13 -2.13 14.12
CA GLN A 51 20.04 -1.81 15.23
C GLN A 51 19.56 -0.62 16.07
N LEU A 52 18.89 0.36 15.46
CA LEU A 52 18.17 1.42 16.18
C LEU A 52 16.88 0.93 16.85
N ILE A 53 16.41 -0.28 16.55
CA ILE A 53 15.15 -0.84 17.04
C ILE A 53 15.37 -1.99 18.03
N HIS A 54 16.48 -2.72 17.89
CA HIS A 54 16.82 -3.91 18.69
C HIS A 54 17.13 -3.61 20.15
N ASP A 55 17.33 -2.33 20.45
CA ASP A 55 17.28 -1.89 21.81
C ASP A 55 15.79 -1.74 22.15
N ASP A 56 15.22 -2.70 22.89
CA ASP A 56 13.86 -2.62 23.43
C ASP A 56 13.66 -1.30 24.21
N SER A 57 14.77 -0.63 24.57
CA SER A 57 14.90 0.76 25.04
C SER A 57 14.26 1.82 24.12
N LEU A 58 14.05 1.53 22.83
CA LEU A 58 13.54 2.46 21.80
C LEU A 58 12.16 2.11 21.26
N LEU A 59 11.43 1.12 21.80
CA LEU A 59 9.96 1.19 21.84
C LEU A 59 9.55 2.52 22.52
N PRO A 60 8.27 2.93 22.68
CA PRO A 60 7.97 4.15 23.42
C PRO A 60 8.26 4.02 24.94
N ASN A 61 9.48 3.61 25.30
CA ASN A 61 10.07 3.93 26.55
C ASN A 61 10.27 5.44 26.59
N LEU A 62 9.70 6.04 27.63
CA LEU A 62 10.63 6.45 28.65
C LEU A 62 11.61 7.56 28.29
N GLU A 63 12.81 7.04 28.06
CA GLU A 63 14.09 7.69 28.21
C GLU A 63 14.34 8.54 26.98
N LEU A 64 14.75 9.79 27.21
CA LEU A 64 15.04 10.79 26.17
C LEU A 64 13.84 11.24 25.33
N SER A 65 12.61 10.82 25.67
CA SER A 65 11.41 11.35 25.03
C SER A 65 11.28 12.87 25.20
N ASP A 66 11.26 13.59 24.09
CA ASP A 66 11.26 15.05 24.01
C ASP A 66 10.00 15.60 23.32
N PHE A 67 9.04 14.71 23.01
CA PHE A 67 7.78 15.03 22.37
C PHE A 67 6.60 14.25 22.93
N VAL A 68 5.42 14.88 22.87
CA VAL A 68 4.15 14.28 23.30
C VAL A 68 3.10 14.43 22.20
N ILE A 69 2.51 13.30 21.81
CA ILE A 69 1.29 13.25 20.98
C ILE A 69 0.11 12.97 21.90
N VAL A 70 -0.92 13.81 21.83
CA VAL A 70 -2.14 13.67 22.63
C VAL A 70 -3.29 13.22 21.75
N CYS A 71 -3.99 12.16 22.16
CA CYS A 71 -5.10 11.56 21.42
C CYS A 71 -6.26 11.26 22.37
N GLY A 72 -7.22 12.17 22.44
CA GLY A 72 -8.27 12.13 23.47
C GLY A 72 -7.64 12.26 24.86
N GLU A 73 -7.92 11.30 25.72
CA GLU A 73 -7.38 11.22 27.09
C GLU A 73 -6.01 10.52 27.16
N LYS A 74 -5.57 9.87 26.06
CA LYS A 74 -4.27 9.21 26.01
C LYS A 74 -3.17 10.14 25.53
N SER A 75 -2.00 10.01 26.15
CA SER A 75 -0.79 10.73 25.75
C SER A 75 0.32 9.72 25.43
N PHE A 76 1.01 9.95 24.32
CA PHE A 76 2.08 9.10 23.82
C PHE A 76 3.38 9.89 23.78
N ARG A 77 4.35 9.45 24.57
CA ARG A 77 5.71 10.01 24.55
C ARG A 77 6.53 9.40 23.43
N CYS A 78 7.36 10.22 22.81
CA CYS A 78 8.11 9.85 21.61
C CYS A 78 9.28 10.81 21.35
N HIS A 79 10.11 10.45 20.37
CA HIS A 79 11.30 11.22 19.99
C HIS A 79 11.04 12.12 18.77
N LYS A 80 11.26 13.42 18.88
CA LYS A 80 11.11 14.38 17.77
C LYS A 80 11.94 13.97 16.57
N VAL A 81 13.17 13.52 16.81
CA VAL A 81 14.10 13.16 15.72
C VAL A 81 13.54 12.02 14.85
N ILE A 82 12.90 11.02 15.47
CA ILE A 82 12.32 9.87 14.75
C ILE A 82 11.09 10.30 13.94
N ILE A 83 10.22 11.10 14.54
CA ILE A 83 8.95 11.49 13.93
C ILE A 83 9.15 12.54 12.83
N CYS A 84 9.97 13.58 13.09
CA CYS A 84 10.16 14.70 12.17
C CYS A 84 10.90 14.29 10.88
N VAL A 85 11.72 13.23 10.93
CA VAL A 85 12.37 12.69 9.72
C VAL A 85 11.35 12.03 8.78
N GLN A 86 10.25 11.51 9.31
CA GLN A 86 9.27 10.72 8.56
C GLN A 86 7.97 11.47 8.27
N SER A 87 7.68 12.56 8.98
CA SER A 87 6.50 13.40 8.76
C SER A 87 6.90 14.86 8.54
N LEU A 88 6.67 15.36 7.33
CA LEU A 88 6.85 16.79 7.01
C LEU A 88 5.93 17.66 7.87
N VAL A 89 4.67 17.23 8.05
CA VAL A 89 3.69 17.98 8.85
C VAL A 89 4.12 18.10 10.30
N VAL A 90 4.61 17.01 10.91
CA VAL A 90 5.11 17.07 12.29
C VAL A 90 6.41 17.88 12.37
N LYS A 91 7.30 17.76 11.38
CA LYS A 91 8.51 18.60 11.31
C LYS A 91 8.18 20.09 11.27
N GLU A 92 7.19 20.49 10.48
CA GLU A 92 6.69 21.86 10.41
C GLU A 92 6.04 22.28 11.73
N TYR A 93 5.25 21.39 12.34
CA TYR A 93 4.63 21.62 13.65
C TYR A 93 5.67 21.85 14.75
N CYS A 94 6.72 21.03 14.80
CA CYS A 94 7.80 21.12 15.79
C CYS A 94 8.68 22.37 15.66
N ARG A 95 8.59 23.13 14.55
CA ARG A 95 9.22 24.45 14.43
C ARG A 95 8.48 25.53 15.21
N THR A 96 7.23 25.28 15.58
CA THR A 96 6.43 26.19 16.39
C THR A 96 6.65 25.89 17.88
N PRO A 97 6.51 26.89 18.78
CA PRO A 97 6.69 26.71 20.22
C PRO A 97 5.59 25.87 20.92
N LEU A 98 4.68 25.25 20.16
CA LEU A 98 3.59 24.45 20.71
C LEU A 98 4.12 23.13 21.30
N GLN A 99 3.74 22.85 22.55
CA GLN A 99 4.31 21.76 23.35
C GLN A 99 3.82 20.34 22.99
N ALA A 100 2.62 20.18 22.42
CA ALA A 100 2.04 18.85 22.19
C ALA A 100 1.17 18.77 20.94
N LEU A 101 1.41 17.77 20.09
CA LEU A 101 0.62 17.53 18.89
C LEU A 101 -0.69 16.81 19.24
N ARG A 102 -1.82 17.45 19.00
CA ARG A 102 -3.15 16.87 19.25
C ARG A 102 -3.68 16.17 17.99
N ILE A 103 -3.95 14.88 18.10
CA ILE A 103 -4.49 14.04 17.02
C ILE A 103 -5.89 13.54 17.39
N ARG A 104 -6.87 13.75 16.50
CA ARG A 104 -8.25 13.26 16.68
C ARG A 104 -8.47 11.94 15.94
N PHE A 105 -7.93 10.86 16.49
CA PHE A 105 -8.11 9.48 16.00
C PHE A 105 -8.38 8.53 17.16
N HIS A 106 -8.58 7.24 16.87
CA HIS A 106 -8.60 6.24 17.92
C HIS A 106 -7.17 6.03 18.47
N PRO A 107 -6.97 5.91 19.79
CA PRO A 107 -5.63 5.78 20.37
C PRO A 107 -4.80 4.61 19.81
N LEU A 108 -5.44 3.48 19.49
CA LEU A 108 -4.76 2.36 18.81
C LEU A 108 -4.10 2.77 17.49
N VAL A 109 -4.75 3.59 16.66
CA VAL A 109 -4.19 4.06 15.37
C VAL A 109 -2.94 4.90 15.62
N VAL A 110 -2.96 5.74 16.66
CA VAL A 110 -1.81 6.57 17.04
C VAL A 110 -0.66 5.70 17.58
N GLN A 111 -0.98 4.72 18.43
CA GLN A 111 0.00 3.77 18.95
C GLN A 111 0.68 2.98 17.84
N MET A 112 -0.08 2.47 16.88
CA MET A 112 0.44 1.68 15.76
C MET A 112 1.16 2.54 14.72
N MET A 113 0.78 3.81 14.58
CA MET A 113 1.58 4.77 13.82
C MET A 113 2.95 4.96 14.47
N LEU A 114 3.01 5.06 15.80
CA LEU A 114 4.30 5.14 16.51
C LEU A 114 5.09 3.85 16.33
N GLU A 115 4.49 2.68 16.48
CA GLU A 115 5.16 1.40 16.17
C GLU A 115 5.78 1.41 14.76
N TYR A 116 5.04 1.90 13.75
CA TYR A 116 5.56 2.08 12.40
C TYR A 116 6.75 3.03 12.32
N LEU A 117 6.68 4.19 12.97
CA LEU A 117 7.75 5.17 12.91
C LEU A 117 9.05 4.64 13.52
N TYR A 118 8.96 3.73 14.47
CA TYR A 118 10.13 3.11 15.06
C TYR A 118 10.56 1.87 14.28
N THR A 119 9.64 0.97 13.94
CA THR A 119 9.97 -0.37 13.43
C THR A 119 9.88 -0.51 11.90
N CYS A 120 9.38 0.53 11.21
CA CYS A 120 8.97 0.49 9.80
C CYS A 120 7.83 -0.50 9.49
N ASN A 121 7.18 -1.06 10.51
CA ASN A 121 6.03 -1.95 10.37
C ASN A 121 5.02 -1.68 11.51
N TYR A 122 3.81 -2.20 11.38
CA TYR A 122 2.84 -2.17 12.47
C TYR A 122 1.91 -3.36 12.34
N HIS A 123 1.35 -3.77 13.46
CA HIS A 123 0.49 -4.95 13.51
C HIS A 123 -0.92 -4.54 13.93
N PHE A 124 -1.91 -5.25 13.41
CA PHE A 124 -3.25 -5.13 13.94
C PHE A 124 -3.35 -5.99 15.19
N TYR A 125 -3.66 -5.37 16.32
CA TYR A 125 -3.99 -6.08 17.55
C TYR A 125 -5.47 -5.88 17.80
N LEU A 126 -6.22 -6.99 17.91
CA LEU A 126 -7.61 -6.98 18.36
C LEU A 126 -7.65 -6.79 19.89
N ASP A 127 -7.02 -5.72 20.34
CA ASP A 127 -7.09 -5.25 21.70
C ASP A 127 -7.43 -3.76 21.63
N TYR A 128 -8.11 -3.27 22.67
CA TYR A 128 -8.89 -2.03 22.67
C TYR A 128 -10.26 -2.19 22.04
N ASN A 129 -11.26 -1.56 22.68
CA ASN A 129 -12.62 -1.31 22.21
C ASN A 129 -12.66 -0.51 20.89
N PHE A 130 -11.89 -0.93 19.88
CA PHE A 130 -11.78 -0.26 18.60
C PHE A 130 -13.17 -0.26 17.98
N PRO A 131 -13.79 0.91 17.81
CA PRO A 131 -15.14 0.96 17.31
C PRO A 131 -15.11 0.40 15.90
N THR A 132 -15.83 -0.69 15.68
CA THR A 132 -16.16 -1.14 14.35
C THR A 132 -16.95 -0.02 13.68
N ARG A 133 -16.27 0.82 12.89
CA ARG A 133 -16.94 1.83 12.07
C ARG A 133 -17.85 1.20 11.00
N PHE A 134 -17.81 -0.13 10.87
CA PHE A 134 -18.80 -0.96 10.19
C PHE A 134 -20.22 -0.83 10.69
N GLN A 135 -20.48 -0.10 11.78
CA GLN A 135 -21.82 0.44 12.05
C GLN A 135 -22.08 1.70 11.20
N ALA A 136 -21.80 1.67 9.90
CA ALA A 136 -22.37 2.68 9.02
C ALA A 136 -23.90 2.51 9.06
N GLU A 137 -24.64 3.63 9.10
CA GLU A 137 -26.11 3.62 9.14
C GLU A 137 -26.68 2.64 8.10
N GLY A 138 -27.53 1.71 8.57
CA GLY A 138 -28.15 0.68 7.74
C GLY A 138 -27.37 -0.64 7.58
N GLN A 139 -26.21 -0.82 8.21
CA GLN A 139 -25.44 -2.07 8.11
C GLN A 139 -25.76 -3.09 9.22
N THR A 140 -25.94 -4.35 8.82
CA THR A 140 -25.93 -5.49 9.73
C THR A 140 -24.50 -6.04 9.88
N VAL A 141 -24.12 -6.32 11.13
CA VAL A 141 -22.83 -6.95 11.47
C VAL A 141 -22.72 -8.29 10.71
N PRO A 142 -21.57 -8.63 10.11
CA PRO A 142 -21.38 -9.95 9.50
C PRO A 142 -21.77 -11.06 10.46
N ALA A 143 -22.51 -12.08 9.99
CA ALA A 143 -22.89 -13.20 10.85
C ALA A 143 -21.65 -14.00 11.29
N ASP A 144 -20.72 -14.22 10.35
CA ASP A 144 -19.47 -14.94 10.57
C ASP A 144 -18.45 -14.12 11.37
N TYR A 145 -17.79 -14.76 12.35
CA TYR A 145 -16.83 -14.09 13.24
C TYR A 145 -15.53 -13.70 12.53
N VAL A 146 -15.06 -14.51 11.56
CA VAL A 146 -13.87 -14.21 10.76
C VAL A 146 -14.13 -12.99 9.89
N ASP A 147 -15.30 -12.91 9.26
CA ASP A 147 -15.70 -11.73 8.47
C ASP A 147 -15.79 -10.46 9.34
N ARG A 148 -16.24 -10.57 10.59
CA ARG A 148 -16.23 -9.42 11.53
C ARG A 148 -14.81 -8.97 11.82
N LEU A 149 -13.91 -9.89 12.11
CA LEU A 149 -12.51 -9.60 12.42
C LEU A 149 -11.81 -8.94 11.24
N ASP A 150 -11.99 -9.49 10.05
CA ASP A 150 -11.45 -8.96 8.79
C ASP A 150 -11.97 -7.57 8.50
N CYS A 151 -13.27 -7.33 8.73
CA CYS A 151 -13.82 -5.99 8.70
C CYS A 151 -13.03 -5.09 9.67
N CYS A 152 -12.98 -5.39 10.97
CA CYS A 152 -12.27 -4.57 11.97
C CYS A 152 -10.85 -4.17 11.52
N GLU A 153 -10.10 -5.14 11.02
CA GLU A 153 -8.73 -4.96 10.55
C GLU A 153 -8.66 -4.04 9.33
N LEU A 154 -9.58 -4.18 8.36
CA LEU A 154 -9.72 -3.28 7.22
C LEU A 154 -10.03 -1.83 7.65
N SER A 155 -11.00 -1.62 8.54
CA SER A 155 -11.28 -0.28 9.10
C SER A 155 -10.03 0.31 9.74
N PHE A 156 -9.30 -0.50 10.51
CA PHE A 156 -8.08 -0.06 11.17
C PHE A 156 -7.01 0.38 10.17
N HIS A 157 -6.70 -0.42 9.15
CA HIS A 157 -5.74 -0.05 8.11
C HIS A 157 -6.21 1.16 7.29
N LEU A 158 -7.51 1.32 7.06
CA LEU A 158 -8.06 2.53 6.45
C LEU A 158 -7.83 3.77 7.32
N GLN A 159 -8.02 3.68 8.64
CA GLN A 159 -7.69 4.79 9.55
C GLN A 159 -6.18 5.11 9.54
N MET A 160 -5.32 4.09 9.49
CA MET A 160 -3.87 4.26 9.34
C MET A 160 -3.54 5.01 8.04
N HIS A 161 -4.18 4.65 6.92
CA HIS A 161 -4.01 5.34 5.64
C HIS A 161 -4.45 6.82 5.69
N ILE A 162 -5.60 7.10 6.31
CA ILE A 162 -6.11 8.46 6.47
C ILE A 162 -5.18 9.28 7.36
N LEU A 163 -4.72 8.72 8.49
CA LEU A 163 -3.77 9.37 9.39
C LEU A 163 -2.44 9.66 8.68
N ALA A 164 -1.90 8.68 7.96
CA ALA A 164 -0.66 8.82 7.20
C ALA A 164 -0.77 9.91 6.12
N THR A 165 -1.91 9.97 5.43
CA THR A 165 -2.17 11.02 4.44
C THR A 165 -2.23 12.40 5.09
N ARG A 166 -2.90 12.54 6.25
CA ARG A 166 -2.98 13.81 6.99
C ARG A 166 -1.62 14.27 7.51
N LEU A 167 -0.78 13.36 7.98
CA LEU A 167 0.55 13.65 8.51
C LEU A 167 1.65 13.61 7.44
N ARG A 168 1.31 13.34 6.17
CA ARG A 168 2.24 13.18 5.05
C ARG A 168 3.35 12.16 5.34
N ILE A 169 3.02 11.04 5.97
CA ILE A 169 3.93 9.92 6.21
C ILE A 169 3.81 8.97 5.01
N VAL A 170 4.64 9.19 3.99
CA VAL A 170 4.52 8.52 2.68
C VAL A 170 4.61 6.99 2.82
N GLY A 171 5.63 6.48 3.50
CA GLY A 171 5.82 5.04 3.65
C GLY A 171 4.63 4.35 4.36
N LEU A 172 4.06 4.99 5.38
CA LEU A 172 2.89 4.46 6.09
C LEU A 172 1.63 4.46 5.22
N LYS A 173 1.45 5.48 4.37
CA LYS A 173 0.33 5.56 3.41
C LYS A 173 0.35 4.36 2.45
N TYR A 174 1.53 4.00 1.95
CA TYR A 174 1.69 2.82 1.07
C TYR A 174 1.53 1.51 1.84
N LEU A 175 2.22 1.35 2.99
CA LEU A 175 2.13 0.12 3.80
C LEU A 175 0.70 -0.18 4.25
N SER A 176 -0.06 0.84 4.66
CA SER A 176 -1.48 0.66 5.02
C SER A 176 -2.35 0.24 3.85
N THR A 177 -2.07 0.72 2.64
CA THR A 177 -2.78 0.28 1.42
C THR A 177 -2.44 -1.18 1.10
N TYR A 178 -1.17 -1.57 1.23
CA TYR A 178 -0.74 -2.95 1.06
C TYR A 178 -1.42 -3.90 2.06
N LYS A 179 -1.43 -3.56 3.35
CA LYS A 179 -2.09 -4.38 4.38
C LYS A 179 -3.61 -4.48 4.17
N VAL A 180 -4.27 -3.42 3.67
CA VAL A 180 -5.67 -3.51 3.22
C VAL A 180 -5.84 -4.58 2.14
N LEU A 181 -4.98 -4.58 1.13
CA LEU A 181 -5.05 -5.58 0.06
C LEU A 181 -4.80 -6.99 0.61
N GLU A 182 -3.82 -7.18 1.49
CA GLU A 182 -3.54 -8.47 2.12
C GLU A 182 -4.77 -9.04 2.84
N VAL A 183 -5.47 -8.21 3.61
CA VAL A 183 -6.72 -8.60 4.27
C VAL A 183 -7.80 -8.91 3.24
N LEU A 184 -8.06 -8.01 2.28
CA LEU A 184 -9.02 -8.26 1.20
C LEU A 184 -8.72 -9.59 0.47
N TYR A 185 -7.44 -9.91 0.24
CA TYR A 185 -7.01 -11.13 -0.43
C TYR A 185 -7.30 -12.42 0.35
N ARG A 186 -7.48 -12.36 1.67
CA ARG A 186 -7.92 -13.49 2.51
C ARG A 186 -9.39 -13.45 2.93
N SER A 187 -10.04 -12.28 2.87
CA SER A 187 -11.40 -12.04 3.36
C SER A 187 -12.51 -12.35 2.35
N SER A 188 -13.67 -12.77 2.86
CA SER A 188 -14.85 -13.08 2.04
C SER A 188 -15.26 -11.96 1.10
N PHE A 189 -15.11 -12.21 -0.20
CA PHE A 189 -15.43 -11.22 -1.22
C PHE A 189 -16.90 -10.76 -1.19
N ALA A 190 -17.84 -11.69 -1.05
CA ALA A 190 -19.27 -11.37 -1.11
C ALA A 190 -19.79 -10.58 0.10
N THR A 191 -19.17 -10.76 1.27
CA THR A 191 -19.61 -10.17 2.54
C THR A 191 -18.73 -9.01 2.99
N VAL A 192 -17.41 -9.09 2.84
CA VAL A 192 -16.46 -8.09 3.35
C VAL A 192 -16.27 -6.93 2.38
N LEU A 193 -16.07 -7.20 1.08
CA LEU A 193 -15.84 -6.13 0.09
C LEU A 193 -16.96 -5.08 0.11
N PRO A 194 -18.26 -5.44 0.12
CA PRO A 194 -19.31 -4.43 0.08
C PRO A 194 -19.30 -3.49 1.28
N ARG A 195 -18.96 -4.01 2.44
CA ARG A 195 -18.89 -3.23 3.68
C ARG A 195 -17.70 -2.27 3.63
N PHE A 196 -16.55 -2.78 3.23
CA PHE A 196 -15.34 -1.98 3.14
C PHE A 196 -15.41 -0.92 2.05
N ALA A 197 -15.97 -1.23 0.88
CA ALA A 197 -16.18 -0.26 -0.20
C ALA A 197 -17.05 0.92 0.27
N ARG A 198 -18.14 0.68 1.01
CA ARG A 198 -18.94 1.75 1.61
C ARG A 198 -18.11 2.65 2.53
N GLU A 199 -17.31 2.06 3.41
CA GLU A 199 -16.46 2.84 4.32
C GLU A 199 -15.44 3.68 3.55
N VAL A 200 -14.76 3.10 2.56
CA VAL A 200 -13.77 3.79 1.74
C VAL A 200 -14.41 4.95 0.98
N TYR A 201 -15.56 4.74 0.33
CA TYR A 201 -16.20 5.80 -0.44
C TYR A 201 -16.81 6.90 0.44
N LYS A 202 -17.20 6.57 1.67
CA LYS A 202 -17.62 7.55 2.69
C LYS A 202 -16.45 8.39 3.21
N LEU A 203 -15.28 7.80 3.44
CA LEU A 203 -14.16 8.47 4.12
C LEU A 203 -13.10 9.07 3.18
N ILE A 204 -12.92 8.50 1.99
CA ILE A 204 -11.86 8.88 1.06
C ILE A 204 -12.43 9.75 -0.04
N THR A 205 -11.86 10.94 -0.20
CA THR A 205 -12.22 11.90 -1.26
C THR A 205 -11.53 11.55 -2.58
N ARG A 206 -12.07 12.04 -3.70
CA ARG A 206 -11.48 11.85 -5.04
C ARG A 206 -10.04 12.38 -5.15
N LYS A 207 -9.67 13.41 -4.40
CA LYS A 207 -8.30 13.97 -4.39
C LYS A 207 -7.24 13.04 -3.80
N ASN A 208 -7.64 12.04 -3.01
CA ASN A 208 -6.74 11.04 -2.42
C ASN A 208 -7.22 9.63 -2.75
N ALA A 209 -7.51 9.37 -4.04
CA ALA A 209 -8.17 8.16 -4.51
C ALA A 209 -7.31 6.88 -4.47
N MET A 210 -6.12 6.86 -3.85
CA MET A 210 -5.27 5.66 -3.77
C MET A 210 -6.03 4.46 -3.19
N MET A 211 -6.74 4.64 -2.08
CA MET A 211 -7.52 3.57 -1.47
C MET A 211 -8.72 3.15 -2.33
N ARG A 212 -9.37 4.11 -3.01
CA ARG A 212 -10.46 3.80 -3.96
C ARG A 212 -9.95 2.95 -5.12
N ARG A 213 -8.84 3.36 -5.74
CA ARG A 213 -8.14 2.61 -6.80
C ARG A 213 -7.73 1.22 -6.33
N ALA A 214 -7.20 1.08 -5.12
CA ALA A 214 -6.81 -0.22 -4.57
C ALA A 214 -8.01 -1.18 -4.42
N VAL A 215 -9.14 -0.69 -3.88
CA VAL A 215 -10.37 -1.49 -3.71
C VAL A 215 -10.96 -1.86 -5.06
N VAL A 216 -10.99 -0.92 -6.01
CA VAL A 216 -11.49 -1.15 -7.37
C VAL A 216 -10.61 -2.15 -8.12
N GLY A 217 -9.28 -1.97 -8.12
CA GLY A 217 -8.32 -2.88 -8.73
C GLY A 217 -8.35 -4.29 -8.11
N TYR A 218 -8.60 -4.40 -6.80
CA TYR A 218 -8.88 -5.69 -6.17
C TYR A 218 -10.17 -6.31 -6.72
N ALA A 219 -11.27 -5.56 -6.77
CA ALA A 219 -12.56 -6.05 -7.25
C ALA A 219 -12.50 -6.53 -8.72
N THR A 220 -11.85 -5.77 -9.61
CA THR A 220 -11.66 -6.15 -11.01
C THR A 220 -10.83 -7.41 -11.16
N ARG A 221 -9.73 -7.57 -10.41
CA ARG A 221 -8.93 -8.81 -10.42
C ARG A 221 -9.72 -10.03 -9.98
N VAL A 222 -10.55 -9.89 -8.93
CA VAL A 222 -11.40 -11.00 -8.48
C VAL A 222 -12.45 -11.35 -9.55
N LEU A 223 -13.05 -10.34 -10.19
CA LEU A 223 -14.00 -10.53 -11.30
C LEU A 223 -13.35 -11.17 -12.54
N GLY A 224 -12.12 -10.80 -12.85
CA GLY A 224 -11.30 -11.36 -13.95
C GLY A 224 -10.76 -12.76 -13.68
N GLY A 225 -11.11 -13.39 -12.56
CA GLY A 225 -10.74 -14.78 -12.25
C GLY A 225 -9.35 -14.96 -11.65
N ALA A 226 -8.66 -13.88 -11.24
CA ALA A 226 -7.31 -13.93 -10.68
C ALA A 226 -7.29 -14.37 -9.19
N ARG A 227 -7.90 -15.53 -8.85
CA ARG A 227 -7.87 -16.06 -7.47
C ARG A 227 -7.83 -17.59 -7.33
N SER A 228 -7.05 -18.05 -6.33
CA SER A 228 -7.34 -19.26 -5.54
C SER A 228 -8.56 -18.99 -4.65
N ARG A 229 -9.54 -19.91 -4.71
CA ARG A 229 -10.88 -19.73 -4.16
C ARG A 229 -10.94 -20.15 -2.69
N ASN A 230 -10.83 -19.20 -1.76
CA ASN A 230 -11.18 -19.43 -0.35
C ASN A 230 -12.57 -18.89 0.04
N HIS A 231 -13.47 -18.61 -0.92
CA HIS A 231 -14.81 -18.07 -0.62
C HIS A 231 -15.94 -18.96 -1.09
N PHE A 232 -16.90 -19.15 -0.17
CA PHE A 232 -18.04 -20.04 -0.26
C PHE A 232 -19.18 -19.57 -1.21
N ASP A 233 -19.14 -18.33 -1.70
CA ASP A 233 -20.08 -17.83 -2.73
C ASP A 233 -19.32 -17.12 -3.86
N ARG A 234 -19.65 -17.48 -5.11
CA ARG A 234 -19.04 -16.94 -6.33
C ARG A 234 -19.76 -15.70 -6.85
N ARG A 235 -20.90 -15.33 -6.29
CA ARG A 235 -21.71 -14.23 -6.80
C ARG A 235 -21.15 -12.90 -6.35
N PHE A 236 -20.84 -12.07 -7.35
CA PHE A 236 -20.52 -10.67 -7.10
C PHE A 236 -21.75 -9.99 -6.43
N PRO A 237 -21.55 -9.23 -5.36
CA PRO A 237 -22.63 -8.55 -4.65
C PRO A 237 -23.15 -7.35 -5.45
N SER A 238 -23.88 -7.60 -6.54
CA SER A 238 -24.31 -6.58 -7.52
C SER A 238 -25.14 -5.45 -6.94
N TYR A 239 -25.81 -5.68 -5.80
CA TYR A 239 -26.54 -4.64 -5.07
C TYR A 239 -25.66 -3.42 -4.74
N ILE A 240 -24.34 -3.61 -4.52
CA ILE A 240 -23.46 -2.50 -4.18
C ILE A 240 -23.28 -1.51 -5.34
N LEU A 241 -23.47 -1.95 -6.58
CA LEU A 241 -23.36 -1.06 -7.74
C LEU A 241 -24.50 -0.05 -7.79
N GLN A 242 -25.67 -0.44 -7.27
CA GLN A 242 -26.82 0.46 -7.14
C GLN A 242 -26.68 1.37 -5.91
N GLU A 243 -26.18 0.82 -4.79
CA GLU A 243 -26.00 1.58 -3.55
C GLU A 243 -24.86 2.60 -3.60
N LEU A 244 -23.78 2.31 -4.34
CA LEU A 244 -22.61 3.19 -4.48
C LEU A 244 -22.33 3.49 -5.97
N PRO A 245 -23.05 4.43 -6.58
CA PRO A 245 -22.87 4.78 -8.00
C PRO A 245 -21.43 5.22 -8.34
N GLU A 246 -20.74 5.90 -7.42
CA GLU A 246 -19.34 6.29 -7.64
C GLU A 246 -18.42 5.08 -7.68
N PHE A 247 -18.68 4.06 -6.87
CA PHE A 247 -17.93 2.80 -6.92
C PHE A 247 -18.22 2.05 -8.22
N ALA A 248 -19.47 2.02 -8.66
CA ALA A 248 -19.84 1.42 -9.94
C ALA A 248 -19.16 2.10 -11.12
N PHE A 249 -19.08 3.45 -11.09
CA PHE A 249 -18.36 4.22 -12.11
C PHE A 249 -16.86 3.91 -12.09
N ASP A 250 -16.20 4.02 -10.94
CA ASP A 250 -14.76 3.77 -10.82
C ASP A 250 -14.43 2.31 -11.23
N LEU A 251 -15.28 1.33 -10.87
CA LEU A 251 -15.16 -0.07 -11.29
C LEU A 251 -15.33 -0.24 -12.81
N GLY A 252 -16.30 0.45 -13.41
CA GLY A 252 -16.52 0.42 -14.86
C GLY A 252 -15.33 0.98 -15.63
N VAL A 253 -14.77 2.12 -15.19
CA VAL A 253 -13.57 2.72 -15.78
C VAL A 253 -12.39 1.75 -15.70
N GLU A 254 -12.09 1.19 -14.52
CA GLU A 254 -10.98 0.24 -14.36
C GLU A 254 -11.16 -1.01 -15.23
N CYS A 255 -12.38 -1.54 -15.35
CA CYS A 255 -12.68 -2.64 -16.25
C CYS A 255 -12.36 -2.27 -17.71
N LEU A 256 -12.78 -1.08 -18.17
CA LEU A 256 -12.51 -0.61 -19.53
C LEU A 256 -11.01 -0.39 -19.81
N ASP A 257 -10.27 0.14 -18.82
CA ASP A 257 -8.83 0.29 -18.90
C ASP A 257 -8.11 -1.06 -19.04
N GLN A 258 -8.58 -2.11 -18.32
CA GLN A 258 -8.05 -3.47 -18.45
C GLN A 258 -8.32 -4.10 -19.84
N PHE A 259 -9.35 -3.65 -20.55
CA PHE A 259 -9.66 -4.07 -21.92
C PHE A 259 -9.04 -3.16 -23.01
N GLY A 260 -8.18 -2.21 -22.63
CA GLY A 260 -7.35 -1.44 -23.57
C GLY A 260 -7.94 -0.12 -24.08
N CYS A 261 -8.97 0.44 -23.44
CA CYS A 261 -9.38 1.83 -23.69
C CYS A 261 -8.66 2.75 -22.70
N THR A 262 -7.47 3.24 -23.04
CA THR A 262 -6.68 4.16 -22.20
C THR A 262 -7.39 5.50 -22.04
N PHE A 263 -8.23 5.64 -21.01
CA PHE A 263 -8.83 6.92 -20.65
C PHE A 263 -8.12 7.52 -19.42
N PHE A 264 -7.14 8.38 -19.72
CA PHE A 264 -6.51 9.38 -18.83
C PHE A 264 -6.68 9.22 -17.32
N GLN A 265 -5.63 8.77 -16.60
CA GLN A 265 -5.27 9.37 -15.30
C GLN A 265 -3.74 9.48 -15.12
N SER A 266 -3.26 10.71 -15.30
CA SER A 266 -1.94 11.20 -14.90
C SER A 266 -1.80 11.29 -13.38
N GLU A 267 -1.79 10.15 -12.70
CA GLU A 267 -1.08 9.96 -11.42
C GLU A 267 -0.51 8.52 -11.39
N SER A 268 0.01 8.09 -12.55
CA SER A 268 1.00 7.00 -12.61
C SER A 268 2.27 7.52 -11.94
N THR A 269 2.55 7.00 -10.76
CA THR A 269 3.92 6.71 -10.30
C THR A 269 3.89 5.82 -9.06
N GLY A 270 2.83 5.78 -8.25
CA GLY A 270 2.82 4.92 -7.05
C GLY A 270 2.72 3.42 -7.33
N TYR A 271 1.93 3.02 -8.34
CA TYR A 271 1.62 1.60 -8.62
C TYR A 271 2.62 0.94 -9.57
N GLU A 272 3.15 1.67 -10.55
CA GLU A 272 4.26 1.19 -11.40
C GLU A 272 5.57 1.05 -10.62
N ILE A 273 5.76 1.86 -9.57
CA ILE A 273 6.85 1.65 -8.61
C ILE A 273 6.69 0.30 -7.90
N GLU A 274 5.47 -0.17 -7.63
CA GLU A 274 5.25 -1.49 -7.02
C GLU A 274 5.61 -2.64 -7.99
N GLN A 275 5.31 -2.53 -9.28
CA GLN A 275 5.74 -3.54 -10.26
C GLN A 275 7.24 -3.47 -10.62
N ARG A 276 7.90 -2.33 -10.44
CA ARG A 276 9.35 -2.20 -10.68
C ARG A 276 10.23 -2.32 -9.42
N GLN A 277 9.66 -2.21 -8.22
CA GLN A 277 10.36 -2.40 -6.95
C GLN A 277 10.23 -3.82 -6.38
N TRP A 278 9.37 -4.65 -6.96
CA TRP A 278 9.18 -6.06 -6.56
C TRP A 278 9.45 -7.08 -7.67
N VAL A 279 10.16 -6.68 -8.74
CA VAL A 279 10.89 -7.62 -9.60
C VAL A 279 12.33 -7.65 -9.09
N CYS A 280 12.58 -8.60 -8.18
CA CYS A 280 13.93 -8.98 -7.76
C CYS A 280 14.55 -9.94 -8.78
#